data_AF-A0AAD2FNC6-F1
#
_entry.id   AF-A0AAD2FNC6-F1
#
_cell.length_a   1.000
_cell.length_b   1.000
_cell.length_c   1.000
_cell.angle_alpha   90.00
_cell.angle_beta   90.00
_cell.angle_gamma   90.00
#
_symmetry.space_group_name_H-M   'P 1'
#
loop_
_entity.id
_entity.type
_entity.pdbx_description
1 polymer ?
#
loop_
_entity_poly.entity_id
_entity_poly.type
_entity_poly.pdbx_seq_one_letter_code
_entity_poly.pdbx_strand_id
1 'polypeptide(L)'
;MKLTLLSSSLALFLCQTQAFAPVSPSIRPRTSVLAVTEGETDTYFRAIKCAEGSSSTLEELEKLATDLENVLGSQYEEGIENCEREVRDRMDVAHMLRLRIELQLRMDYLKGENLFASDVQKSHDRDERRRFKELLEANRDKVVDGADLGLW
;
A
#
# COMPACT_ATOMS: atom_id res chain seq x y z
N MET A 1 58.09 37.25 -27.26
CA MET A 1 57.22 37.47 -26.09
C MET A 1 55.90 38.07 -26.53
N LYS A 2 54.81 37.31 -26.43
CA LYS A 2 53.42 37.78 -26.34
C LYS A 2 52.57 36.57 -25.96
N LEU A 3 52.29 36.47 -24.67
CA LEU A 3 51.33 35.54 -24.06
C LEU A 3 49.93 36.14 -24.25
N THR A 4 49.03 35.39 -24.88
CA THR A 4 47.59 35.68 -24.82
C THR A 4 46.87 34.42 -24.39
N LEU A 5 46.54 34.41 -23.10
CA LEU A 5 45.49 33.62 -22.48
C LEU A 5 44.17 33.86 -23.21
N LEU A 6 43.50 32.79 -23.64
CA LEU A 6 42.08 32.83 -23.93
C LEU A 6 41.37 31.73 -23.15
N SER A 7 40.28 32.19 -22.54
CA SER A 7 39.58 31.66 -21.39
C SER A 7 38.79 30.41 -21.71
N SER A 8 38.91 29.42 -20.83
CA SER A 8 38.03 28.27 -20.72
C SER A 8 36.65 28.74 -20.23
N SER A 9 35.68 28.85 -21.13
CA SER A 9 34.27 29.11 -20.78
C SER A 9 33.56 27.79 -20.58
N LEU A 10 33.56 27.34 -19.34
CA LEU A 10 32.82 26.20 -18.82
C LEU A 10 31.32 26.57 -18.84
N ALA A 11 30.60 26.10 -19.85
CA ALA A 11 29.16 26.28 -19.95
C ALA A 11 28.48 25.42 -18.88
N LEU A 12 28.09 26.06 -17.78
CA LEU A 12 27.16 25.51 -16.80
C LEU A 12 25.83 25.24 -17.51
N PHE A 13 25.54 23.96 -17.75
CA PHE A 13 24.19 23.49 -18.03
C PHE A 13 23.32 23.78 -16.81
N LEU A 14 22.61 24.91 -16.85
CA LEU A 14 21.42 25.15 -16.04
C LEU A 14 20.35 24.16 -16.53
N CYS A 15 20.32 22.98 -15.92
CA CYS A 15 19.21 22.06 -16.00
C CYS A 15 18.03 22.76 -15.31
N GLN A 16 17.16 23.37 -16.12
CA GLN A 16 15.89 23.92 -15.64
C GLN A 16 15.06 22.75 -15.13
N THR A 17 14.97 22.62 -13.82
CA THR A 17 13.90 21.90 -13.16
C THR A 17 12.60 22.59 -13.56
N GLN A 18 11.85 21.99 -14.49
CA GLN A 18 10.44 22.31 -14.62
C GLN A 18 9.78 21.83 -13.34
N ALA A 19 9.70 22.75 -12.37
CA ALA A 19 8.83 22.60 -11.23
C ALA A 19 7.43 22.36 -11.77
N PHE A 20 6.83 21.24 -11.38
CA PHE A 20 5.43 20.94 -11.59
C PHE A 20 4.62 22.17 -11.18
N ALA A 21 4.06 22.86 -12.17
CA ALA A 21 3.04 23.84 -11.89
C ALA A 21 1.86 23.07 -11.26
N PRO A 22 1.35 23.46 -10.08
CA PRO A 22 0.10 22.90 -9.61
C PRO A 22 -0.95 23.27 -10.65
N VAL A 23 -1.53 22.26 -11.29
CA VAL A 23 -2.80 22.41 -12.00
C VAL A 23 -3.79 22.80 -10.92
N SER A 24 -3.98 24.09 -10.69
CA SER A 24 -5.12 24.57 -9.90
C SER A 24 -6.37 24.10 -10.66
N PRO A 25 -7.19 23.19 -10.10
CA PRO A 25 -8.47 22.94 -10.70
C PRO A 25 -9.20 24.29 -10.70
N SER A 26 -9.49 24.80 -11.89
CA SER A 26 -10.38 25.94 -12.03
C SER A 26 -11.76 25.45 -11.61
N ILE A 27 -12.02 25.57 -10.30
CA ILE A 27 -13.34 25.39 -9.72
C ILE A 27 -14.17 26.56 -10.26
N ARG A 28 -14.79 26.37 -11.43
CA ARG A 28 -15.95 27.17 -11.78
C ARG A 28 -17.03 26.77 -10.80
N PRO A 29 -17.55 27.69 -9.97
CA PRO A 29 -18.71 27.40 -9.15
C PRO A 29 -19.89 27.27 -10.11
N ARG A 30 -20.15 26.05 -10.59
CA ARG A 30 -21.49 25.69 -11.03
C ARG A 30 -22.30 25.60 -9.75
N THR A 31 -23.03 26.67 -9.43
CA THR A 31 -24.22 26.63 -8.59
C THR A 31 -25.27 25.76 -9.27
N SER A 32 -24.99 24.47 -9.29
CA SER A 32 -25.92 23.43 -9.60
C SER A 32 -26.25 22.85 -8.25
N VAL A 33 -27.33 23.34 -7.63
CA VAL A 33 -27.99 22.62 -6.52
C VAL A 33 -28.51 21.32 -7.14
N LEU A 34 -27.62 20.35 -7.34
CA LEU A 34 -27.99 18.99 -7.66
C LEU A 34 -28.62 18.47 -6.38
N ALA A 35 -29.94 18.28 -6.43
CA ALA A 35 -30.65 17.62 -5.36
C ALA A 35 -29.92 16.32 -5.04
N VAL A 36 -29.45 16.20 -3.80
CA VAL A 36 -28.79 14.98 -3.31
C VAL A 36 -29.71 13.82 -3.60
N THR A 37 -29.25 12.86 -4.39
CA THR A 37 -30.00 11.62 -4.55
C THR A 37 -29.74 10.75 -3.33
N GLU A 38 -30.77 10.05 -2.83
CA GLU A 38 -30.62 9.13 -1.69
C GLU A 38 -29.47 8.13 -1.94
N GLY A 39 -29.27 7.74 -3.20
CA GLY A 39 -28.17 6.86 -3.62
C GLY A 39 -26.75 7.44 -3.42
N GLU A 40 -26.55 8.74 -3.56
CA GLU A 40 -25.24 9.38 -3.31
C GLU A 40 -24.91 9.43 -1.81
N THR A 41 -25.93 9.63 -0.98
CA THR A 41 -25.82 9.59 0.48
C THR A 41 -25.45 8.20 0.97
N ASP A 42 -26.13 7.20 0.44
CA ASP A 42 -25.84 5.81 0.75
C ASP A 42 -24.43 5.39 0.30
N THR A 43 -23.95 5.93 -0.83
CA THR A 43 -22.61 5.65 -1.35
C THR A 43 -21.52 6.18 -0.42
N TYR A 44 -21.64 7.42 0.06
CA TYR A 44 -20.68 8.01 0.98
C TYR A 44 -20.63 7.29 2.34
N PHE A 45 -21.79 7.03 2.95
CA PHE A 45 -21.82 6.28 4.22
C PHE A 45 -21.37 4.83 4.07
N ARG A 46 -21.66 4.20 2.92
CA ARG A 46 -21.12 2.87 2.60
C ARG A 46 -19.60 2.92 2.53
N ALA A 47 -19.02 3.89 1.84
CA ALA A 47 -17.58 4.09 1.74
C ALA A 47 -16.92 4.26 3.13
N ILE A 48 -17.52 5.05 4.03
CA ILE A 48 -17.03 5.19 5.41
C ILE A 48 -17.02 3.84 6.13
N LYS A 49 -18.13 3.09 6.06
CA LYS A 49 -18.21 1.76 6.69
C LYS A 49 -17.18 0.77 6.12
N CYS A 50 -16.91 0.87 4.82
CA CYS A 50 -15.87 0.10 4.15
C CYS A 50 -14.46 0.51 4.64
N ALA A 51 -14.21 1.80 4.84
CA ALA A 51 -12.95 2.31 5.39
C ALA A 51 -12.72 1.86 6.83
N GLU A 52 -13.76 1.85 7.68
CA GLU A 52 -13.67 1.53 9.11
C GLU A 52 -13.33 0.07 9.43
N GLY A 53 -13.56 -0.88 8.51
CA GLY A 53 -13.26 -2.28 8.82
C GLY A 53 -14.19 -3.32 8.22
N SER A 54 -15.32 -2.95 7.63
CA SER A 54 -16.24 -3.96 7.11
C SER A 54 -15.61 -4.82 6.01
N SER A 55 -16.00 -6.10 5.96
CA SER A 55 -15.57 -7.04 4.93
C SER A 55 -16.17 -6.63 3.59
N SER A 56 -15.39 -5.87 2.84
CA SER A 56 -15.73 -5.36 1.52
C SER A 56 -14.83 -6.04 0.50
N THR A 57 -15.38 -6.33 -0.68
CA THR A 57 -14.60 -6.91 -1.79
C THR A 57 -13.72 -5.83 -2.41
N LEU A 58 -12.63 -6.25 -3.08
CA LEU A 58 -11.72 -5.31 -3.73
C LEU A 58 -12.41 -4.48 -4.82
N GLU A 59 -13.30 -5.14 -5.59
CA GLU A 59 -14.16 -4.52 -6.60
C GLU A 59 -15.10 -3.45 -6.01
N GLU A 60 -15.70 -3.74 -4.84
CA GLU A 60 -16.56 -2.79 -4.14
C GLU A 60 -15.77 -1.58 -3.66
N LEU A 61 -14.59 -1.79 -3.07
CA LEU A 61 -13.73 -0.70 -2.62
C LEU A 61 -13.28 0.19 -3.78
N GLU A 62 -12.91 -0.41 -4.92
CA GLU A 62 -12.46 0.32 -6.10
C GLU A 62 -13.58 1.16 -6.70
N LYS A 63 -14.79 0.58 -6.80
CA LYS A 63 -15.98 1.29 -7.26
C LYS A 63 -16.28 2.48 -6.36
N LEU A 64 -16.35 2.27 -5.04
CA LEU A 64 -16.66 3.32 -4.07
C LEU A 64 -15.62 4.45 -4.09
N ALA A 65 -14.32 4.12 -4.19
CA ALA A 65 -13.27 5.13 -4.31
C ALA A 65 -13.44 5.99 -5.57
N THR A 66 -13.70 5.34 -6.71
CA THR A 66 -13.91 6.02 -7.99
C THR A 66 -15.18 6.87 -7.98
N ASP A 67 -16.27 6.36 -7.41
CA ASP A 67 -17.52 7.09 -7.28
C ASP A 67 -17.33 8.38 -6.45
N LEU A 68 -16.53 8.33 -5.37
CA LEU A 68 -16.21 9.50 -4.55
C LEU A 68 -15.28 10.51 -5.25
N GLU A 69 -14.27 10.03 -5.98
CA GLU A 69 -13.32 10.88 -6.75
C GLU A 69 -14.01 11.66 -7.88
N ASN A 70 -15.08 11.10 -8.43
CA ASN A 70 -15.82 11.69 -9.55
C ASN A 70 -16.87 12.74 -9.12
N VAL A 71 -17.13 12.90 -7.82
CA VAL A 71 -18.08 13.90 -7.34
C VAL A 71 -17.49 15.30 -7.51
N LEU A 72 -18.20 16.14 -8.27
CA LEU A 72 -17.85 17.55 -8.44
C LEU A 72 -18.83 18.45 -7.67
N GLY A 73 -18.29 19.26 -6.76
CA GLY A 73 -19.06 20.21 -5.96
C GLY A 73 -19.63 19.61 -4.67
N SER A 74 -20.39 20.41 -3.93
CA SER A 74 -21.04 20.00 -2.70
C SER A 74 -22.46 19.53 -2.93
N GLN A 75 -22.88 18.59 -2.09
CA GLN A 75 -24.23 18.08 -2.09
C GLN A 75 -24.92 18.32 -0.75
N TYR A 76 -24.17 18.30 0.36
CA TYR A 76 -24.73 18.47 1.71
C TYR A 76 -24.57 19.88 2.23
N GLU A 77 -23.45 20.54 1.93
CA GLU A 77 -23.16 21.84 2.53
C GLU A 77 -23.34 23.00 1.54
N GLU A 78 -24.05 24.03 2.00
CA GLU A 78 -24.18 25.30 1.30
C GLU A 78 -23.02 26.26 1.64
N GLY A 79 -22.58 27.03 0.65
CA GLY A 79 -21.47 27.97 0.76
C GLY A 79 -20.15 27.42 0.21
N ILE A 80 -19.31 28.30 -0.33
CA ILE A 80 -18.09 27.91 -1.05
C ILE A 80 -17.11 27.16 -0.15
N GLU A 81 -16.84 27.68 1.05
CA GLU A 81 -15.86 27.07 1.98
C GLU A 81 -16.30 25.70 2.49
N ASN A 82 -17.59 25.58 2.76
CA ASN A 82 -18.24 24.34 3.17
C ASN A 82 -18.24 23.32 2.03
N CYS A 83 -18.49 23.80 0.80
CA CYS A 83 -18.41 22.96 -0.38
C CYS A 83 -17.01 22.41 -0.63
N GLU A 84 -15.98 23.23 -0.48
CA GLU A 84 -14.59 22.82 -0.61
C GLU A 84 -14.16 21.87 0.52
N ARG A 85 -14.78 21.96 1.70
CA ARG A 85 -14.57 21.02 2.79
C ARG A 85 -15.19 19.67 2.46
N GLU A 86 -16.45 19.63 2.06
CA GLU A 86 -17.15 18.40 1.71
C GLU A 86 -16.42 17.62 0.60
N VAL A 87 -15.99 18.32 -0.45
CA VAL A 87 -15.22 17.69 -1.55
C VAL A 87 -13.91 17.12 -1.03
N ARG A 88 -13.21 17.81 -0.13
CA ARG A 88 -11.98 17.28 0.49
C ARG A 88 -12.26 16.06 1.35
N ASP A 89 -13.31 16.08 2.17
CA ASP A 89 -13.67 14.95 3.02
C ASP A 89 -13.98 13.70 2.17
N ARG A 90 -14.71 13.87 1.05
CA ARG A 90 -14.95 12.78 0.08
C ARG A 90 -13.66 12.23 -0.53
N MET A 91 -12.74 13.11 -0.92
CA MET A 91 -11.43 12.73 -1.45
C MET A 91 -10.57 11.99 -0.43
N ASP A 92 -10.59 12.42 0.83
CA ASP A 92 -9.87 11.77 1.92
C ASP A 92 -10.40 10.34 2.16
N VAL A 93 -11.73 10.16 2.15
CA VAL A 93 -12.35 8.82 2.22
C VAL A 93 -11.94 7.97 1.02
N ALA A 94 -11.98 8.51 -0.19
CA ALA A 94 -11.54 7.78 -1.39
C ALA A 94 -10.09 7.31 -1.27
N HIS A 95 -9.18 8.18 -0.82
CA HIS A 95 -7.78 7.85 -0.57
C HIS A 95 -7.61 6.75 0.47
N MET A 96 -8.39 6.76 1.57
CA MET A 96 -8.37 5.67 2.54
C MET A 96 -8.78 4.32 1.90
N LEU A 97 -9.79 4.33 1.03
CA LEU A 97 -10.20 3.12 0.31
C LEU A 97 -9.10 2.62 -0.64
N ARG A 98 -8.42 3.52 -1.36
CA ARG A 98 -7.27 3.17 -2.22
C ARG A 98 -6.14 2.50 -1.43
N LEU A 99 -5.78 3.06 -0.28
CA LEU A 99 -4.78 2.46 0.62
C LEU A 99 -5.19 1.08 1.12
N ARG A 100 -6.47 0.89 1.40
CA ARG A 100 -7.01 -0.40 1.84
C ARG A 100 -6.95 -1.46 0.74
N ILE A 101 -7.27 -1.10 -0.50
CA ILE A 101 -7.11 -1.97 -1.67
C ILE A 101 -5.65 -2.42 -1.80
N GLU A 102 -4.72 -1.46 -1.74
CA GLU A 102 -3.29 -1.76 -1.83
C GLU A 102 -2.84 -2.71 -0.70
N LEU A 103 -3.28 -2.46 0.52
CA LEU A 103 -2.98 -3.32 1.66
C LEU A 103 -3.54 -4.74 1.47
N GLN A 104 -4.79 -4.88 0.99
CA GLN A 104 -5.38 -6.18 0.71
C GLN A 104 -4.58 -6.95 -0.36
N LEU A 105 -4.24 -6.30 -1.47
CA LEU A 105 -3.42 -6.90 -2.53
C LEU A 105 -2.06 -7.37 -2.00
N ARG A 106 -1.39 -6.54 -1.20
CA ARG A 106 -0.10 -6.90 -0.59
C ARG A 106 -0.24 -8.06 0.39
N MET A 107 -1.31 -8.09 1.18
CA MET A 107 -1.58 -9.20 2.11
C MET A 107 -1.87 -10.51 1.38
N ASP A 108 -2.61 -10.44 0.26
CA ASP A 108 -2.91 -11.62 -0.54
C ASP A 108 -1.67 -12.12 -1.28
N TYR A 109 -0.83 -11.21 -1.79
CA TYR A 109 0.50 -11.53 -2.30
C TYR A 109 1.37 -12.20 -1.24
N LEU A 110 1.45 -11.67 -0.02
CA LEU A 110 2.23 -12.27 1.08
C LEU A 110 1.74 -13.67 1.48
N LYS A 111 0.42 -13.92 1.41
CA LYS A 111 -0.13 -15.26 1.67
C LYS A 111 0.21 -16.24 0.54
N GLY A 112 0.16 -15.80 -0.72
CA GLY A 112 0.44 -16.62 -1.90
C GLY A 112 1.93 -16.88 -2.12
N GLU A 113 2.76 -15.84 -1.94
CA GLU A 113 4.22 -15.87 -2.04
C GLU A 113 4.85 -15.88 -0.66
N ASN A 114 4.46 -16.83 0.17
CA ASN A 114 5.23 -17.13 1.37
C ASN A 114 6.58 -17.71 0.88
N LEU A 115 7.51 -16.82 0.53
CA LEU A 115 8.76 -17.09 -0.20
C LEU A 115 9.65 -18.06 0.60
N PHE A 116 9.45 -18.05 1.92
CA PHE A 116 10.08 -18.97 2.86
C PHE A 116 9.30 -20.26 3.07
N ALA A 117 8.07 -20.42 2.60
CA ALA A 117 7.30 -21.66 2.79
C ALA A 117 8.02 -22.86 2.16
N SER A 118 8.59 -22.71 0.97
CA SER A 118 9.39 -23.79 0.35
C SER A 118 10.67 -24.10 1.14
N ASP A 119 11.30 -23.08 1.73
CA ASP A 119 12.56 -23.24 2.46
C ASP A 119 12.34 -23.76 3.89
N VAL A 120 11.23 -23.37 4.52
CA VAL A 120 10.74 -23.94 5.77
C VAL A 120 10.31 -25.40 5.54
N GLN A 121 9.66 -25.73 4.42
CA GLN A 121 9.36 -27.13 4.08
C GLN A 121 10.63 -27.97 3.90
N LYS A 122 11.67 -27.43 3.25
CA LYS A 122 12.96 -28.12 3.06
C LYS A 122 13.73 -28.35 4.36
N SER A 123 13.71 -27.40 5.31
CA SER A 123 14.34 -27.58 6.64
C SER A 123 13.59 -28.57 7.56
N HIS A 124 12.40 -29.01 7.11
CA HIS A 124 11.54 -29.98 7.78
C HIS A 124 11.36 -31.23 6.91
N ASP A 125 12.42 -31.70 6.25
CA ASP A 125 12.39 -33.05 5.70
C ASP A 125 12.17 -34.05 6.84
N ARG A 126 10.92 -34.47 7.02
CA ARG A 126 10.49 -35.31 8.15
C ARG A 126 11.23 -36.64 8.12
N ASP A 127 11.68 -37.06 6.95
CA ASP A 127 12.42 -38.29 6.77
C ASP A 127 13.88 -38.12 7.21
N GLU A 128 14.51 -36.97 7.01
CA GLU A 128 15.82 -36.68 7.61
C GLU A 128 15.74 -36.60 9.13
N ARG A 129 14.72 -35.93 9.70
CA ARG A 129 14.53 -35.88 11.16
C ARG A 129 14.22 -37.24 11.75
N ARG A 130 13.44 -38.07 11.05
CA ARG A 130 13.14 -39.44 11.46
C ARG A 130 14.42 -40.29 11.44
N ARG A 131 15.17 -40.25 10.34
CA ARG A 131 16.45 -40.96 10.20
C ARG A 131 17.44 -40.53 11.27
N PHE A 132 17.57 -39.23 11.53
CA PHE A 132 18.46 -38.72 12.58
C PHE A 132 18.05 -39.20 13.97
N LYS A 133 16.75 -39.21 14.26
CA LYS A 133 16.21 -39.72 15.53
C LYS A 133 16.45 -41.23 15.69
N GLU A 134 16.21 -42.02 14.65
CA GLU A 134 16.50 -43.45 14.61
C GLU A 134 18.01 -43.72 14.80
N LEU A 135 18.87 -42.85 14.25
CA LEU A 135 20.33 -42.95 14.40
C LEU A 135 20.78 -42.64 15.84
N LEU A 136 20.16 -41.67 16.50
CA LEU A 136 20.40 -41.38 17.92
C LEU A 136 19.94 -42.54 18.82
N GLU A 137 18.75 -43.09 18.57
CA GLU A 137 18.23 -44.24 19.32
C GLU A 137 19.10 -45.49 19.12
N ALA A 138 19.51 -45.79 17.88
CA ALA A 138 20.38 -46.93 17.58
C ALA A 138 21.80 -46.80 18.13
N ASN A 139 22.27 -45.59 18.42
CA ASN A 139 23.58 -45.35 19.04
C ASN A 139 23.50 -45.20 20.57
N ARG A 140 22.33 -44.91 21.14
CA ARG A 140 22.10 -44.83 22.59
C ARG A 140 22.47 -46.14 23.30
N ASP A 141 22.15 -47.28 22.68
CA ASP A 141 22.45 -48.61 23.23
C ASP A 141 23.89 -49.08 22.93
N LYS A 142 24.63 -48.33 22.11
CA LYS A 142 26.04 -48.61 21.78
C LYS A 142 27.02 -47.79 22.63
N VAL A 143 26.53 -46.84 23.44
CA VAL A 143 27.34 -46.17 24.47
C VAL A 143 27.47 -47.13 25.66
N VAL A 144 28.25 -48.19 25.45
CA VAL A 144 28.83 -48.98 26.53
C VAL A 144 30.21 -48.38 26.77
N ASP A 145 30.38 -47.84 27.98
CA ASP A 145 31.61 -47.33 28.58
C ASP A 145 32.29 -46.11 27.91
N GLY A 146 32.01 -44.92 28.47
CA GLY A 146 33.09 -43.95 28.72
C GLY A 146 33.26 -42.75 27.80
N ALA A 147 32.20 -42.21 27.18
CA ALA A 147 32.29 -40.89 26.54
C ALA A 147 31.28 -39.91 27.14
N ASP A 148 31.68 -39.32 28.26
CA ASP A 148 31.16 -38.05 28.77
C ASP A 148 31.47 -36.95 27.74
N LEU A 149 30.55 -36.74 26.80
CA LEU A 149 30.60 -35.59 25.89
C LEU A 149 29.99 -34.41 26.63
N GLY A 150 30.79 -33.81 27.52
CA GLY A 150 30.45 -32.66 28.35
C GLY A 150 29.80 -31.52 27.56
N LEU A 151 28.47 -31.54 27.52
CA LEU A 151 27.60 -30.45 27.09
C LEU A 151 26.77 -30.06 28.31
N TRP A 152 27.37 -29.23 29.16
CA TRP A 152 26.67 -28.39 30.12
C TRP A 152 26.34 -27.06 29.46
#